data_AF-A0A969LJS7-F1
#
_entry.id   AF-A0A969LJS7-F1
#
_cell.length_a   1.000
_cell.length_b   1.000
_cell.length_c   1.000
_cell.angle_alpha   90.00
_cell.angle_beta   90.00
_cell.angle_gamma   90.00
#
_symmetry.space_group_name_H-M   'P 1'
#
loop_
_entity.id
_entity.type
_entity.pdbx_description
1 polymer ?
#
loop_
_entity_poly.entity_id
_entity_poly.type
_entity_poly.pdbx_seq_one_letter_code
_entity_poly.pdbx_strand_id
1 'polypeptide(L)'
;MALPREAEKSDALAAVSGRSGWIISDGRAGNDVQSRGVFDALGLDYLVKFAKPRGVWKALAPWSPVDPAERFGTPASQFGPPWPDFAVAIGRATIPYVRKLKALAGLRTYTIILLDPKVGAKTADLFWVPEHDARRGPNVITTLTAPHSYSARRIAELKATMPPSIATLPPPRVAVALGGPNGDYRYTPATLAHLAAALQSLAALGAGLMITPSRRTPPAVTELMREVTQGRPCVFWDGAGENPYPFFLAHA
;
A
#
# COMPACT_ATOMS: atom_id res chain seq x y z
N MET A 1 -7.22 25.07 3.95
CA MET A 1 -8.60 24.57 3.75
C MET A 1 -9.09 24.10 5.12
N ALA A 2 -10.12 24.72 5.69
CA ALA A 2 -10.69 24.27 6.96
C ALA A 2 -11.18 22.83 6.79
N LEU A 3 -10.93 21.96 7.77
CA LEU A 3 -11.44 20.59 7.74
C LEU A 3 -12.98 20.65 7.79
N PRO A 4 -13.69 19.91 6.91
CA PRO A 4 -15.15 19.91 6.91
C PRO A 4 -15.70 19.45 8.26
N ARG A 5 -16.89 19.95 8.61
CA ARG A 5 -17.56 19.57 9.87
C ARG A 5 -17.88 18.08 9.85
N GLU A 6 -17.98 17.46 11.02
CA GLU A 6 -18.18 16.01 11.14
C GLU A 6 -19.48 15.53 10.46
N ALA A 7 -20.54 16.33 10.54
CA ALA A 7 -21.80 16.09 9.82
C ALA A 7 -21.64 16.14 8.29
N GLU A 8 -20.92 17.13 7.75
CA GLU A 8 -20.67 17.25 6.31
C GLU A 8 -19.85 16.08 5.77
N LYS A 9 -18.89 15.56 6.57
CA LYS A 9 -18.15 14.34 6.22
C LYS A 9 -19.06 13.11 6.18
N SER A 10 -19.97 13.00 7.14
CA SER A 10 -20.95 11.90 7.19
C SER A 10 -21.85 11.90 5.96
N ASP A 11 -22.38 13.06 5.58
CA ASP A 11 -23.26 13.20 4.41
C ASP A 11 -22.51 12.92 3.09
N ALA A 12 -21.27 13.39 2.96
CA ALA A 12 -20.44 13.12 1.79
C ALA A 12 -20.06 11.63 1.66
N LEU A 13 -19.76 10.96 2.78
CA LEU A 13 -19.51 9.51 2.78
C LEU A 13 -20.76 8.72 2.44
N ALA A 14 -21.92 9.11 2.99
CA ALA A 14 -23.20 8.48 2.67
C ALA A 14 -23.54 8.59 1.17
N ALA A 15 -23.19 9.70 0.52
CA ALA A 15 -23.43 9.89 -0.91
C ALA A 15 -22.61 8.96 -1.81
N VAL A 16 -21.47 8.45 -1.33
CA VAL A 16 -20.51 7.61 -2.07
C VAL A 16 -20.64 6.14 -1.70
N SER A 17 -21.05 5.82 -0.49
CA SER A 17 -21.21 4.46 0.02
C SER A 17 -22.12 3.60 -0.88
N GLY A 18 -21.74 2.34 -1.10
CA GLY A 18 -22.44 1.38 -1.96
C GLY A 18 -22.29 1.63 -3.47
N ARG A 19 -21.56 2.65 -3.91
CA ARG A 19 -21.28 2.87 -5.33
C ARG A 19 -20.21 1.92 -5.84
N SER A 20 -20.25 1.67 -7.15
CA SER A 20 -19.36 0.71 -7.80
C SER A 20 -17.95 1.26 -8.01
N GLY A 21 -16.94 0.44 -7.74
CA GLY A 21 -15.54 0.81 -7.81
C GLY A 21 -14.67 -0.22 -8.53
N TRP A 22 -13.65 0.23 -9.26
CA TRP A 22 -12.55 -0.63 -9.71
C TRP A 22 -11.24 -0.26 -9.03
N ILE A 23 -10.56 -1.26 -8.46
CA ILE A 23 -9.15 -1.13 -8.09
C ILE A 23 -8.31 -1.72 -9.22
N ILE A 24 -7.57 -0.88 -9.92
CA ILE A 24 -6.65 -1.31 -10.97
C ILE A 24 -5.30 -1.64 -10.34
N SER A 25 -4.97 -2.93 -10.29
CA SER A 25 -3.82 -3.47 -9.56
C SER A 25 -2.77 -4.05 -10.48
N ASP A 26 -1.48 -3.90 -10.12
CA ASP A 26 -0.36 -4.63 -10.71
C ASP A 26 0.12 -5.82 -9.86
N GLY A 27 -0.67 -6.21 -8.84
CA GLY A 27 -0.40 -7.31 -7.92
C GLY A 27 0.60 -6.97 -6.81
N ARG A 28 1.02 -5.72 -6.67
CA ARG A 28 1.89 -5.30 -5.55
C ARG A 28 1.05 -5.05 -4.30
N ALA A 29 1.16 -5.96 -3.33
CA ALA A 29 0.44 -5.87 -2.06
C ALA A 29 0.47 -4.49 -1.38
N GLY A 30 1.61 -3.79 -1.41
CA GLY A 30 1.73 -2.44 -0.82
C GLY A 30 0.86 -1.39 -1.51
N ASN A 31 0.63 -1.49 -2.82
CA ASN A 31 -0.27 -0.63 -3.56
C ASN A 31 -1.73 -1.03 -3.31
N ASP A 32 -2.00 -2.34 -3.30
CA ASP A 32 -3.35 -2.86 -3.10
C ASP A 32 -3.90 -2.48 -1.72
N VAL A 33 -3.08 -2.56 -0.67
CA VAL A 33 -3.46 -2.19 0.70
C VAL A 33 -3.87 -0.72 0.79
N GLN A 34 -3.19 0.19 0.06
CA GLN A 34 -3.54 1.62 0.04
C GLN A 34 -4.85 1.84 -0.69
N SER A 35 -5.00 1.25 -1.88
CA SER A 35 -6.23 1.38 -2.70
C SER A 35 -7.45 0.86 -1.96
N ARG A 36 -7.34 -0.33 -1.36
CA ARG A 36 -8.40 -0.95 -0.56
C ARG A 36 -8.71 -0.11 0.66
N GLY A 37 -7.69 0.36 1.39
CA GLY A 37 -7.91 1.22 2.56
C GLY A 37 -8.73 2.47 2.23
N VAL A 38 -8.50 3.10 1.08
CA VAL A 38 -9.31 4.23 0.62
C VAL A 38 -10.73 3.79 0.29
N PHE A 39 -10.90 2.72 -0.48
CA PHE A 39 -12.23 2.29 -0.94
C PHE A 39 -13.10 1.74 0.20
N ASP A 40 -12.49 1.00 1.13
CA ASP A 40 -13.14 0.52 2.36
C ASP A 40 -13.58 1.71 3.23
N ALA A 41 -12.75 2.75 3.36
CA ALA A 41 -13.10 3.95 4.11
C ALA A 41 -14.23 4.77 3.46
N LEU A 42 -14.38 4.68 2.13
CA LEU A 42 -15.47 5.31 1.37
C LEU A 42 -16.74 4.45 1.34
N GLY A 43 -16.69 3.20 1.83
CA GLY A 43 -17.82 2.26 1.76
C GLY A 43 -18.16 1.82 0.33
N LEU A 44 -17.19 1.84 -0.59
CA LEU A 44 -17.42 1.47 -1.99
C LEU A 44 -17.49 -0.06 -2.18
N ASP A 45 -18.37 -0.50 -3.06
CA ASP A 45 -18.39 -1.89 -3.55
C ASP A 45 -17.43 -2.01 -4.73
N TYR A 46 -16.38 -2.82 -4.63
CA TYR A 46 -15.34 -2.83 -5.66
C TYR A 46 -14.85 -4.19 -6.12
N LEU A 47 -14.42 -4.20 -7.39
CA LEU A 47 -13.71 -5.30 -8.03
C LEU A 47 -12.25 -4.93 -8.24
N VAL A 48 -11.36 -5.89 -8.01
CA VAL A 48 -9.94 -5.74 -8.36
C VAL A 48 -9.73 -6.21 -9.80
N LYS A 49 -9.22 -5.31 -10.64
CA LYS A 49 -8.88 -5.56 -12.04
C LYS A 49 -7.37 -5.58 -12.19
N PHE A 50 -6.81 -6.69 -12.68
CA PHE A 50 -5.36 -6.86 -12.73
C PHE A 50 -4.80 -6.40 -14.07
N ALA A 51 -4.01 -5.33 -14.05
CA ALA A 51 -3.23 -4.86 -15.17
C ALA A 51 -2.00 -5.77 -15.37
N LYS A 52 -1.96 -6.49 -16.49
CA LYS A 52 -0.86 -7.42 -16.83
C LYS A 52 -0.21 -7.04 -18.17
N PRO A 53 0.33 -5.81 -18.31
CA PRO A 53 1.00 -5.41 -19.56
C PRO A 53 2.22 -6.30 -19.80
N ARG A 54 2.46 -6.66 -21.07
CA ARG A 54 3.58 -7.52 -21.48
C ARG A 54 4.63 -6.75 -22.28
N GLY A 55 5.86 -7.27 -22.28
CA GLY A 55 6.96 -6.79 -23.12
C GLY A 55 7.15 -5.27 -23.07
N VAL A 56 7.17 -4.67 -24.25
CA VAL A 56 7.37 -3.21 -24.45
C VAL A 56 6.33 -2.36 -23.73
N TRP A 57 5.09 -2.83 -23.60
CA TRP A 57 4.01 -2.08 -22.92
C TRP A 57 4.28 -1.93 -21.44
N LYS A 58 4.86 -2.96 -20.82
CA LYS A 58 5.29 -2.91 -19.42
C LYS A 58 6.53 -2.05 -19.24
N ALA A 59 7.51 -2.18 -20.13
CA ALA A 59 8.77 -1.44 -20.07
C ALA A 59 8.56 0.08 -20.21
N LEU A 60 7.67 0.50 -21.10
CA LEU A 60 7.36 1.89 -21.38
C LEU A 60 6.27 2.49 -20.47
N ALA A 61 5.69 1.70 -19.57
CA ALA A 61 4.72 2.20 -18.60
C ALA A 61 5.39 3.22 -17.65
N PRO A 62 4.75 4.36 -17.33
CA PRO A 62 3.33 4.67 -17.49
C PRO A 62 2.97 5.37 -18.82
N TRP A 63 3.93 5.59 -19.72
CA TRP A 63 3.72 6.39 -20.92
C TRP A 63 3.10 5.60 -22.07
N SER A 64 3.33 4.28 -22.10
CA SER A 64 2.73 3.35 -23.06
C SER A 64 1.20 3.36 -23.08
N PRO A 65 0.56 3.01 -24.22
CA PRO A 65 -0.85 2.63 -24.23
C PRO A 65 -1.05 1.28 -23.51
N VAL A 66 -2.32 0.91 -23.30
CA VAL A 66 -2.68 -0.44 -22.80
C VAL A 66 -2.20 -1.50 -23.80
N ASP A 67 -1.70 -2.62 -23.30
CA ASP A 67 -1.35 -3.79 -24.12
C ASP A 67 -2.56 -4.20 -24.97
N PRO A 68 -2.46 -4.21 -26.32
CA PRO A 68 -3.60 -4.51 -27.20
C PRO A 68 -4.28 -5.86 -26.91
N ALA A 69 -3.55 -6.84 -26.37
CA ALA A 69 -4.15 -8.13 -26.04
C ALA A 69 -5.15 -8.08 -24.88
N GLU A 70 -5.15 -7.01 -24.07
CA GLU A 70 -6.18 -6.79 -23.06
C GLU A 70 -7.57 -6.64 -23.70
N ARG A 71 -7.65 -6.22 -24.96
CA ARG A 71 -8.90 -5.88 -25.67
C ARG A 71 -9.79 -4.95 -24.83
N PHE A 72 -9.16 -3.95 -24.21
CA PHE A 72 -9.79 -3.04 -23.25
C PHE A 72 -11.09 -2.47 -23.80
N GLY A 73 -12.16 -2.52 -23.00
CA GLY A 73 -13.49 -2.02 -23.35
C GLY A 73 -14.36 -2.96 -24.17
N THR A 74 -13.86 -4.13 -24.54
CA THR A 74 -14.71 -5.20 -25.09
C THR A 74 -15.36 -6.00 -23.96
N PRO A 75 -16.56 -6.59 -24.15
CA PRO A 75 -17.20 -7.46 -23.15
C PRO A 75 -16.37 -8.68 -22.74
N ALA A 76 -15.45 -9.12 -23.60
CA ALA A 76 -14.53 -10.23 -23.33
C ALA A 76 -13.31 -9.83 -22.49
N SER A 77 -13.13 -8.54 -22.21
CA SER A 77 -12.05 -8.02 -21.36
C SER A 77 -12.53 -7.88 -19.93
N GLN A 78 -11.65 -8.12 -18.96
CA GLN A 78 -11.93 -7.76 -17.56
C GLN A 78 -12.16 -6.24 -17.39
N PHE A 79 -11.66 -5.42 -18.33
CA PHE A 79 -11.86 -3.98 -18.40
C PHE A 79 -12.94 -3.60 -19.43
N GLY A 80 -13.98 -4.42 -19.57
CA GLY A 80 -15.20 -4.11 -20.34
C GLY A 80 -16.28 -3.42 -19.49
N PRO A 81 -17.30 -2.81 -20.13
CA PRO A 81 -18.46 -2.27 -19.42
C PRO A 81 -19.25 -3.37 -18.67
N PRO A 82 -20.08 -3.02 -17.66
CA PRO A 82 -20.44 -1.66 -17.23
C PRO A 82 -19.27 -0.93 -16.54
N TRP A 83 -19.17 0.37 -16.79
CA TRP A 83 -18.14 1.23 -16.19
C TRP A 83 -18.48 1.50 -14.72
N PRO A 84 -17.49 1.50 -13.81
CA PRO A 84 -17.73 1.77 -12.39
C PRO A 84 -17.92 3.27 -12.15
N ASP A 85 -18.54 3.63 -11.03
CA ASP A 85 -18.64 5.03 -10.59
C ASP A 85 -17.26 5.59 -10.22
N PHE A 86 -16.39 4.75 -9.64
CA PHE A 86 -15.03 5.11 -9.23
C PHE A 86 -13.98 4.14 -9.77
N ALA A 87 -12.78 4.65 -10.05
CA ALA A 87 -11.63 3.79 -10.30
C ALA A 87 -10.37 4.35 -9.69
N VAL A 88 -9.59 3.51 -9.00
CA VAL A 88 -8.30 3.88 -8.42
C VAL A 88 -7.17 3.09 -9.05
N ALA A 89 -6.04 3.75 -9.26
CA ALA A 89 -4.82 3.14 -9.77
C ALA A 89 -3.61 3.62 -8.96
N ILE A 90 -2.69 2.68 -8.68
CA ILE A 90 -1.40 2.97 -8.06
C ILE A 90 -0.32 2.22 -8.82
N GLY A 91 0.81 2.88 -9.05
CA GLY A 91 1.98 2.30 -9.71
C GLY A 91 1.98 2.44 -11.24
N ARG A 92 3.17 2.43 -11.83
CA ARG A 92 3.38 2.79 -13.24
C ARG A 92 2.61 1.91 -14.23
N ALA A 93 2.48 0.61 -13.94
CA ALA A 93 1.85 -0.36 -14.85
C ALA A 93 0.32 -0.22 -14.94
N THR A 94 -0.32 0.43 -13.97
CA THR A 94 -1.78 0.61 -13.92
C THR A 94 -2.22 1.90 -14.61
N ILE A 95 -1.30 2.85 -14.81
CA ILE A 95 -1.61 4.17 -15.39
C ILE A 95 -2.15 4.13 -16.83
N PRO A 96 -1.62 3.30 -17.75
CA PRO A 96 -2.21 3.19 -19.08
C PRO A 96 -3.68 2.76 -19.03
N TYR A 97 -4.05 1.91 -18.07
CA TYR A 97 -5.39 1.35 -17.92
C TYR A 97 -6.38 2.37 -17.37
N VAL A 98 -6.04 3.10 -16.30
CA VAL A 98 -6.93 4.16 -15.77
C VAL A 98 -7.11 5.29 -16.79
N ARG A 99 -6.05 5.61 -17.54
CA ARG A 99 -6.12 6.60 -18.63
C ARG A 99 -7.06 6.17 -19.75
N LYS A 100 -6.99 4.89 -20.16
CA LYS A 100 -7.88 4.34 -21.19
C LYS A 100 -9.32 4.24 -20.67
N LEU A 101 -9.52 3.87 -19.40
CA LEU A 101 -10.81 3.88 -18.73
C LEU A 101 -11.45 5.26 -18.79
N LYS A 102 -10.74 6.29 -18.32
CA LYS A 102 -11.21 7.68 -18.34
C LYS A 102 -11.64 8.12 -19.74
N ALA A 103 -10.85 7.80 -20.77
CA ALA A 103 -11.14 8.16 -22.15
C ALA A 103 -12.42 7.49 -22.70
N LEU A 104 -12.74 6.27 -22.27
CA LEU A 104 -13.93 5.53 -22.74
C LEU A 104 -15.17 5.77 -21.87
N ALA A 105 -14.99 5.83 -20.55
CA ALA A 105 -16.07 6.00 -19.58
C ALA A 105 -16.53 7.47 -19.48
N GLY A 106 -15.63 8.43 -19.71
CA GLY A 106 -15.91 9.85 -19.53
C GLY A 106 -16.36 10.15 -18.09
N LEU A 107 -17.43 10.94 -17.95
CA LEU A 107 -17.98 11.34 -16.65
C LEU A 107 -18.68 10.21 -15.87
N ARG A 108 -18.83 9.01 -16.46
CA ARG A 108 -19.40 7.86 -15.76
C ARG A 108 -18.46 7.28 -14.70
N THR A 109 -17.16 7.57 -14.80
CA THR A 109 -16.16 7.04 -13.86
C THR A 109 -15.28 8.18 -13.36
N TYR A 110 -15.30 8.41 -12.05
CA TYR A 110 -14.37 9.29 -11.38
C TYR A 110 -13.04 8.56 -11.11
N THR A 111 -11.98 9.01 -11.75
CA THR A 111 -10.68 8.34 -11.74
C THR A 111 -9.71 8.97 -10.74
N ILE A 112 -9.09 8.12 -9.92
CA ILE A 112 -8.18 8.48 -8.83
C ILE A 112 -6.83 7.81 -9.07
N ILE A 113 -5.75 8.57 -8.93
CA ILE A 113 -4.38 8.04 -8.89
C ILE A 113 -3.78 8.35 -7.53
N LEU A 114 -3.26 7.33 -6.83
CA LEU A 114 -2.46 7.55 -5.63
C LEU A 114 -0.97 7.55 -5.98
N LEU A 115 -0.20 8.34 -5.22
CA LEU A 115 1.23 8.64 -5.45
C LEU A 115 1.47 9.41 -6.75
N ASP A 116 2.71 9.87 -6.98
CA ASP A 116 3.07 10.57 -8.20
C ASP A 116 3.70 9.65 -9.28
N PRO A 117 2.93 9.17 -10.28
CA PRO A 117 3.47 8.36 -11.38
C PRO A 117 4.21 9.19 -12.45
N LYS A 118 4.39 10.50 -12.26
CA LYS A 118 5.08 11.39 -13.21
C LYS A 118 4.39 11.45 -14.59
N VAL A 119 3.06 11.63 -14.59
CA VAL A 119 2.21 11.79 -15.80
C VAL A 119 1.45 13.11 -15.81
N GLY A 120 0.87 13.49 -16.96
CA GLY A 120 0.12 14.74 -17.10
C GLY A 120 -1.15 14.80 -16.24
N ALA A 121 -1.53 16.00 -15.79
CA ALA A 121 -2.67 16.23 -14.89
C ALA A 121 -4.04 15.75 -15.40
N LYS A 122 -4.20 15.60 -16.73
CA LYS A 122 -5.44 15.10 -17.36
C LYS A 122 -5.60 13.58 -17.29
N THR A 123 -4.62 12.86 -16.72
CA THR A 123 -4.62 11.38 -16.69
C THR A 123 -5.68 10.81 -15.75
N ALA A 124 -6.04 11.56 -14.69
CA ALA A 124 -7.07 11.19 -13.73
C ALA A 124 -7.90 12.43 -13.33
N ASP A 125 -9.07 12.21 -12.75
CA ASP A 125 -9.88 13.29 -12.14
C ASP A 125 -9.24 13.80 -10.86
N LEU A 126 -8.57 12.92 -10.10
CA LEU A 126 -7.90 13.25 -8.84
C LEU A 126 -6.55 12.55 -8.73
N PHE A 127 -5.55 13.29 -8.25
CA PHE A 127 -4.31 12.73 -7.71
C PHE A 127 -4.30 12.91 -6.19
N TRP A 128 -3.93 11.86 -5.46
CA TRP A 128 -3.63 11.96 -4.04
C TRP A 128 -2.17 11.55 -3.82
N VAL A 129 -1.33 12.51 -3.45
CA VAL A 129 0.12 12.32 -3.31
C VAL A 129 0.60 12.68 -1.89
N PRO A 130 1.69 12.04 -1.40
CA PRO A 130 2.37 12.51 -0.19
C PRO A 130 2.98 13.90 -0.35
N GLU A 131 3.18 14.62 0.74
CA GLU A 131 3.75 15.98 0.74
C GLU A 131 5.17 16.04 0.16
N HIS A 132 5.96 14.97 0.33
CA HIS A 132 7.31 14.88 -0.20
C HIS A 132 7.37 14.70 -1.73
N ASP A 133 6.25 14.37 -2.39
CA ASP A 133 6.18 14.37 -3.85
C ASP A 133 6.03 15.82 -4.36
N ALA A 134 6.65 16.13 -5.52
CA ALA A 134 6.62 17.48 -6.08
C ALA A 134 5.29 17.88 -6.76
N ARG A 135 4.39 16.92 -7.04
CA ARG A 135 3.14 17.18 -7.79
C ARG A 135 2.20 18.11 -7.04
N ARG A 136 1.75 19.19 -7.69
CA ARG A 136 0.73 20.12 -7.20
C ARG A 136 -0.21 20.51 -8.35
N GLY A 137 -1.43 20.95 -8.03
CA GLY A 137 -2.42 21.36 -9.03
C GLY A 137 -3.86 21.37 -8.50
N PRO A 138 -4.83 21.84 -9.30
CA PRO A 138 -6.23 21.96 -8.89
C PRO A 138 -6.90 20.62 -8.58
N ASN A 139 -6.40 19.53 -9.15
CA ASN A 139 -6.89 18.18 -8.93
C ASN A 139 -5.93 17.31 -8.11
N VAL A 140 -5.18 17.93 -7.19
CA VAL A 140 -4.20 17.25 -6.35
C VAL A 140 -4.51 17.47 -4.89
N ILE A 141 -4.70 16.37 -4.15
CA ILE A 141 -4.74 16.35 -2.68
C ILE A 141 -3.38 15.90 -2.18
N THR A 142 -2.87 16.59 -1.16
CA THR A 142 -1.61 16.28 -0.49
C THR A 142 -1.84 15.92 0.97
N THR A 143 -1.17 14.88 1.44
CA THR A 143 -1.14 14.48 2.86
C THR A 143 0.28 14.14 3.29
N LEU A 144 0.57 14.17 4.59
CA LEU A 144 1.91 13.86 5.12
C LEU A 144 2.46 12.53 4.59
N THR A 145 1.64 11.49 4.59
CA THR A 145 1.97 10.15 4.07
C THR A 145 0.86 9.64 3.14
N ALA A 146 1.14 8.56 2.42
CA ALA A 146 0.15 7.88 1.59
C ALA A 146 -0.96 7.23 2.46
N PRO A 147 -2.19 7.10 1.95
CA PRO A 147 -3.29 6.48 2.70
C PRO A 147 -2.99 5.02 3.05
N HIS A 148 -3.53 4.54 4.17
CA HIS A 148 -3.35 3.16 4.64
C HIS A 148 -4.66 2.61 5.24
N SER A 149 -4.76 1.28 5.37
CA SER A 149 -5.98 0.61 5.85
C SER A 149 -6.03 0.39 7.37
N TYR A 150 -5.31 1.20 8.15
CA TYR A 150 -5.25 1.09 9.61
C TYR A 150 -6.03 2.22 10.29
N SER A 151 -7.36 2.06 10.35
CA SER A 151 -8.22 2.98 11.11
C SER A 151 -8.04 2.77 12.62
N ALA A 152 -8.44 3.77 13.42
CA ALA A 152 -8.45 3.65 14.88
C ALA A 152 -9.28 2.43 15.35
N ARG A 153 -10.43 2.17 14.71
CA ARG A 153 -11.26 0.97 14.96
C ARG A 153 -10.47 -0.32 14.72
N ARG A 154 -9.82 -0.44 13.56
CA ARG A 154 -9.05 -1.65 13.22
C ARG A 154 -7.88 -1.87 14.20
N ILE A 155 -7.20 -0.80 14.60
CA ILE A 155 -6.13 -0.90 15.61
C ILE A 155 -6.68 -1.36 16.96
N ALA A 156 -7.85 -0.87 17.39
CA ALA A 156 -8.49 -1.32 18.63
C ALA A 156 -8.88 -2.81 18.56
N GLU A 157 -9.41 -3.28 17.44
CA GLU A 157 -9.75 -4.70 17.21
C GLU A 157 -8.50 -5.60 17.25
N LEU A 158 -7.41 -5.17 16.63
CA LEU A 158 -6.11 -5.87 16.67
C LEU A 158 -5.54 -5.89 18.10
N LYS A 159 -5.75 -4.83 18.88
CA LYS A 159 -5.35 -4.79 20.29
C LYS A 159 -6.14 -5.76 21.16
N ALA A 160 -7.43 -5.95 20.87
CA ALA A 160 -8.29 -6.87 21.61
C ALA A 160 -7.95 -8.36 21.39
N THR A 161 -7.27 -8.70 20.29
CA THR A 161 -6.96 -10.09 19.89
C THR A 161 -5.46 -10.35 19.79
N MET A 162 -4.71 -10.01 20.85
CA MET A 162 -3.25 -10.20 20.87
C MET A 162 -2.85 -11.67 20.67
N PRO A 163 -2.02 -11.99 19.66
CA PRO A 163 -1.49 -13.34 19.46
C PRO A 163 -0.67 -13.82 20.66
N PRO A 164 -0.77 -15.10 21.07
CA PRO A 164 0.00 -15.65 22.20
C PRO A 164 1.52 -15.46 22.05
N SER A 165 2.04 -15.56 20.82
CA SER A 165 3.47 -15.34 20.53
C SER A 165 3.95 -13.93 20.86
N ILE A 166 3.08 -12.92 20.74
CA ILE A 166 3.38 -11.53 21.09
C ILE A 166 3.14 -11.31 22.60
N ALA A 167 2.13 -11.96 23.17
CA ALA A 167 1.79 -11.82 24.58
C ALA A 167 2.92 -12.27 25.52
N THR A 168 3.72 -13.25 25.11
CA THR A 168 4.89 -13.73 25.89
C THR A 168 6.11 -12.81 25.82
N LEU A 169 6.12 -11.82 24.92
CA LEU A 169 7.22 -10.86 24.82
C LEU A 169 7.17 -9.80 25.93
N PRO A 170 8.33 -9.46 26.54
CA PRO A 170 8.41 -8.42 27.56
C PRO A 170 8.16 -7.02 26.95
N PRO A 171 7.53 -6.10 27.70
CA PRO A 171 7.51 -4.68 27.36
C PRO A 171 8.85 -3.99 27.72
N PRO A 172 9.27 -2.93 27.01
CA PRO A 172 8.64 -2.39 25.79
C PRO A 172 8.82 -3.36 24.61
N ARG A 173 7.83 -3.41 23.72
CA ARG A 173 7.91 -4.20 22.49
C ARG A 173 8.39 -3.32 21.35
N VAL A 174 9.19 -3.85 20.44
CA VAL A 174 9.73 -3.09 19.31
C VAL A 174 9.44 -3.85 18.01
N ALA A 175 8.61 -3.25 17.15
CA ALA A 175 8.39 -3.75 15.81
C ALA A 175 9.52 -3.31 14.87
N VAL A 176 10.09 -4.27 14.15
CA VAL A 176 11.18 -4.06 13.20
C VAL A 176 10.74 -4.56 11.83
N ALA A 177 10.48 -3.64 10.91
CA ALA A 177 10.13 -3.94 9.53
C ALA A 177 11.38 -3.89 8.64
N LEU A 178 11.89 -5.04 8.22
CA LEU A 178 13.07 -5.09 7.35
C LEU A 178 12.62 -4.89 5.91
N GLY A 179 13.06 -3.78 5.30
CA GLY A 179 12.86 -3.49 3.88
C GLY A 179 13.94 -4.11 2.99
N GLY A 180 13.76 -3.97 1.68
CA GLY A 180 14.82 -4.24 0.69
C GLY A 180 15.55 -2.98 0.23
N PRO A 181 16.77 -3.12 -0.31
CA PRO A 181 17.49 -2.00 -0.91
C PRO A 181 16.68 -1.35 -2.05
N ASN A 182 16.89 -0.06 -2.26
CA ASN A 182 16.27 0.77 -3.31
C ASN A 182 17.23 1.87 -3.74
N GLY A 183 16.89 2.74 -4.71
CA GLY A 183 17.80 3.81 -5.17
C GLY A 183 18.57 4.55 -4.08
N ASP A 184 17.92 4.77 -2.93
CA ASP A 184 18.42 5.59 -1.82
C ASP A 184 19.10 4.79 -0.68
N TYR A 185 18.96 3.46 -0.65
CA TYR A 185 19.44 2.64 0.47
C TYR A 185 20.04 1.29 0.03
N ARG A 186 21.15 0.90 0.69
CA ARG A 186 21.82 -0.40 0.55
C ARG A 186 22.17 -0.96 1.93
N TYR A 187 22.13 -2.28 2.05
CA TYR A 187 22.70 -2.98 3.21
C TYR A 187 24.20 -3.14 3.05
N THR A 188 24.95 -2.08 3.40
CA THR A 188 26.41 -2.18 3.50
C THR A 188 26.80 -3.02 4.73
N PRO A 189 28.01 -3.59 4.79
CA PRO A 189 28.49 -4.29 5.99
C PRO A 189 28.38 -3.44 7.26
N ALA A 190 28.72 -2.15 7.18
CA ALA A 190 28.59 -1.22 8.30
C ALA A 190 27.13 -1.02 8.73
N THR A 191 26.21 -0.87 7.77
CA THR A 191 24.77 -0.75 8.05
C THR A 191 24.21 -2.01 8.72
N LEU A 192 24.63 -3.19 8.28
CA LEU A 192 24.23 -4.46 8.88
C LEU A 192 24.78 -4.63 10.29
N ALA A 193 26.05 -4.27 10.52
CA ALA A 193 26.67 -4.29 11.84
C ALA A 193 25.94 -3.34 12.81
N HIS A 194 25.61 -2.13 12.37
CA HIS A 194 24.84 -1.17 13.17
C HIS A 194 23.44 -1.68 13.50
N LEU A 195 22.72 -2.22 12.50
CA LEU A 195 21.40 -2.80 12.74
C LEU A 195 21.46 -3.96 13.73
N ALA A 196 22.44 -4.87 13.57
CA ALA A 196 22.64 -5.98 14.48
C ALA A 196 22.91 -5.51 15.92
N ALA A 197 23.83 -4.56 16.09
CA ALA A 197 24.16 -3.99 17.39
C ALA A 197 22.94 -3.31 18.05
N ALA A 198 22.13 -2.60 17.27
CA ALA A 198 20.91 -1.97 17.77
C ALA A 198 19.90 -3.01 18.28
N LEU A 199 19.65 -4.08 17.53
CA LEU A 199 18.73 -5.15 17.96
C LEU A 199 19.23 -5.88 19.21
N GLN A 200 20.54 -6.17 19.27
CA GLN A 200 21.14 -6.79 20.45
C GLN A 200 21.05 -5.89 21.68
N SER A 201 21.30 -4.59 21.51
CA SER A 201 21.20 -3.62 22.59
C SER A 201 19.77 -3.51 23.11
N LEU A 202 18.77 -3.39 22.22
CA LEU A 202 17.36 -3.35 22.61
C LEU A 202 16.94 -4.60 23.39
N ALA A 203 17.33 -5.78 22.92
CA ALA A 203 17.04 -7.02 23.61
C ALA A 203 17.77 -7.13 24.97
N ALA A 204 19.01 -6.67 25.06
CA ALA A 204 19.77 -6.66 26.31
C ALA A 204 19.17 -5.70 27.35
N LEU A 205 18.51 -4.63 26.90
CA LEU A 205 17.72 -3.72 27.74
C LEU A 205 16.34 -4.28 28.14
N GLY A 206 16.03 -5.53 27.74
CA GLY A 206 14.80 -6.23 28.11
C GLY A 206 13.63 -6.05 27.14
N ALA A 207 13.84 -5.43 25.97
CA ALA A 207 12.77 -5.24 25.00
C ALA A 207 12.39 -6.55 24.29
N GLY A 208 11.09 -6.73 24.03
CA GLY A 208 10.57 -7.79 23.18
C GLY A 208 10.60 -7.40 21.71
N LEU A 209 11.32 -8.14 20.87
CA LEU A 209 11.46 -7.82 19.45
C LEU A 209 10.39 -8.51 18.60
N MET A 210 9.81 -7.78 17.65
CA MET A 210 8.85 -8.30 16.66
C MET A 210 9.37 -7.97 15.26
N ILE A 211 10.03 -8.92 14.61
CA ILE A 211 10.78 -8.69 13.37
C ILE A 211 10.07 -9.32 12.18
N THR A 212 9.86 -8.54 11.12
CA THR A 212 9.23 -9.00 9.88
C THR A 212 10.00 -8.54 8.64
N PRO A 213 10.48 -9.47 7.79
CA PRO A 213 11.04 -9.14 6.50
C PRO A 213 9.94 -8.85 5.46
N SER A 214 10.26 -7.97 4.52
CA SER A 214 9.47 -7.76 3.31
C SER A 214 9.88 -8.71 2.19
N ARG A 215 9.05 -8.84 1.15
CA ARG A 215 9.41 -9.56 -0.10
C ARG A 215 10.68 -9.04 -0.78
N ARG A 216 11.14 -7.84 -0.46
CA ARG A 216 12.36 -7.23 -1.05
C ARG A 216 13.59 -7.43 -0.17
N THR A 217 13.42 -7.95 1.04
CA THR A 217 14.52 -8.16 1.98
C THR A 217 15.41 -9.29 1.47
N PRO A 218 16.73 -9.07 1.28
CA PRO A 218 17.61 -10.13 0.84
C PRO A 218 17.66 -11.27 1.87
N PRO A 219 17.65 -12.55 1.45
CA PRO A 219 17.68 -13.69 2.38
C PRO A 219 18.82 -13.62 3.40
N ALA A 220 20.01 -13.20 2.97
CA ALA A 220 21.17 -13.05 3.86
C ALA A 220 20.95 -12.02 4.99
N VAL A 221 20.15 -10.97 4.75
CA VAL A 221 19.80 -10.00 5.80
C VAL A 221 18.85 -10.63 6.80
N THR A 222 17.84 -11.36 6.32
CA THR A 222 16.89 -12.08 7.17
C THR A 222 17.61 -13.09 8.05
N GLU A 223 18.55 -13.87 7.49
CA GLU A 223 19.32 -14.87 8.25
C GLU A 223 20.21 -14.22 9.31
N LEU A 224 20.96 -13.18 8.93
CA LEU A 224 21.80 -12.45 9.89
C LEU A 224 20.96 -11.88 11.06
N MET A 225 19.81 -11.28 10.78
CA MET A 225 18.96 -10.73 11.84
C MET A 225 18.36 -11.84 12.72
N ARG A 226 18.09 -13.02 12.17
CA ARG A 226 17.65 -14.20 12.93
C ARG A 226 18.76 -14.69 13.86
N GLU A 227 19.98 -14.87 13.35
CA GLU A 227 21.14 -15.28 14.15
C GLU A 227 21.41 -14.30 15.30
N VAL A 228 21.42 -13.00 14.98
CA VAL A 228 21.67 -11.91 15.93
C VAL A 228 20.62 -11.85 17.05
N THR A 229 19.39 -12.28 16.77
CA THR A 229 18.28 -12.26 17.74
C THR A 229 18.00 -13.62 18.37
N GLN A 230 18.75 -14.66 18.02
CA GLN A 230 18.61 -15.99 18.59
C GLN A 230 18.83 -15.98 20.11
N GLY A 231 18.02 -16.75 20.84
CA GLY A 231 18.07 -16.84 22.30
C GLY A 231 17.54 -15.61 23.05
N ARG A 232 16.99 -14.61 22.36
CA ARG A 232 16.40 -13.41 22.96
C ARG A 232 14.87 -13.42 22.84
N PRO A 233 14.14 -12.63 23.65
CA PRO A 233 12.69 -12.46 23.50
C PRO A 233 12.35 -11.82 22.16
N CYS A 234 12.11 -12.65 21.14
CA CYS A 234 11.90 -12.22 19.78
C CYS A 234 10.87 -13.10 19.06
N VAL A 235 9.88 -12.48 18.43
CA VAL A 235 9.06 -13.10 17.39
C VAL A 235 9.64 -12.68 16.04
N PHE A 236 10.17 -13.66 15.31
CA PHE A 236 10.73 -13.44 13.98
C PHE A 236 9.84 -14.12 12.93
N TRP A 237 9.17 -13.33 12.10
CA TRP A 237 8.40 -13.84 10.98
C TRP A 237 9.31 -14.19 9.80
N ASP A 238 9.14 -15.36 9.21
CA ASP A 238 10.00 -15.91 8.16
C ASP A 238 9.48 -15.68 6.74
N GLY A 239 8.29 -15.08 6.60
CA GLY A 239 7.62 -14.91 5.31
C GLY A 239 6.52 -15.92 5.03
N ALA A 240 6.34 -16.93 5.90
CA ALA A 240 5.34 -17.97 5.74
C ALA A 240 4.08 -17.72 6.58
N GLY A 241 2.93 -18.17 6.06
CA GLY A 241 1.64 -18.02 6.74
C GLY A 241 1.09 -16.58 6.68
N GLU A 242 0.24 -16.26 7.65
CA GLU A 242 -0.38 -14.94 7.75
C GLU A 242 0.66 -13.88 8.16
N ASN A 243 0.63 -12.72 7.48
CA ASN A 243 1.55 -11.63 7.78
C ASN A 243 1.22 -11.00 9.15
N PRO A 244 2.11 -11.06 10.16
CA PRO A 244 1.84 -10.59 11.51
C PRO A 244 1.99 -9.06 11.67
N TYR A 245 2.40 -8.35 10.62
CA TYR A 245 2.61 -6.91 10.64
C TYR A 245 1.44 -6.09 11.23
N PRO A 246 0.14 -6.40 10.98
CA PRO A 246 -0.96 -5.71 11.63
C PRO A 246 -0.90 -5.78 13.16
N PHE A 247 -0.56 -6.95 13.73
CA PHE A 247 -0.42 -7.12 15.16
C PHE A 247 0.85 -6.45 15.69
N PHE A 248 1.95 -6.50 14.93
CA PHE A 248 3.18 -5.80 15.32
C PHE A 248 2.94 -4.29 15.42
N LEU A 249 2.21 -3.71 14.46
CA LEU A 249 1.83 -2.30 14.48
C LEU A 249 0.91 -1.95 15.67
N ALA A 250 -0.02 -2.85 16.02
CA ALA A 250 -0.97 -2.62 17.09
C ALA A 250 -0.36 -2.75 18.50
N HIS A 251 0.71 -3.53 18.64
CA HIS A 251 1.25 -3.96 19.94
C HIS A 251 2.71 -3.55 20.22
N ALA A 252 3.33 -2.80 19.31
CA ALA A 252 4.61 -2.12 19.56
C ALA A 252 4.45 -0.90 20.46
#